data_AF-A0A5J4THW2-F1
#
_entry.id   AF-A0A5J4THW2-F1
#
_cell.length_a   1.000
_cell.length_b   1.000
_cell.length_c   1.000
_cell.angle_alpha   90.00
_cell.angle_beta   90.00
_cell.angle_gamma   90.00
#
_symmetry.space_group_name_H-M   'P 1'
#
loop_
_entity.id
_entity.type
_entity.pdbx_description
1 polymer ?
#
loop_
_entity_poly.entity_id
_entity_poly.type
_entity_poly.pdbx_seq_one_letter_code
_entity_poly.pdbx_strand_id
1 'polypeptide(L)'
;NNRSKDCQLDKIDASAQSTTETTIIDPLSFLHSISESTIGIQKIERIKQLNMHIKTMDSEDAQSILNIGFCIELLELICDDQTHIQKELLSIPGSIAQIQQTRIAHSVKNIFFDAFNESGLLAKIEDIFSREMENELSNDNNSEVHYPEFIINLTQTILFIYTNKEPKTEIRSNCSKVIVSQI
;
A
#
# COMPACT_ATOMS: atom_id res chain seq x y z
N ASN A 1 -50.72 4.65 -41.04
CA ASN A 1 -49.66 3.84 -40.41
C ASN A 1 -48.44 4.70 -40.13
N ASN A 2 -48.43 5.44 -39.02
CA ASN A 2 -47.26 6.11 -38.48
C ASN A 2 -47.28 5.87 -36.97
N ARG A 3 -46.46 4.94 -36.48
CA ARG A 3 -46.17 4.75 -35.06
C ARG A 3 -44.72 5.15 -34.84
N SER A 4 -44.52 6.40 -34.42
CA SER A 4 -43.29 6.85 -33.78
C SER A 4 -43.23 6.14 -32.42
N LYS A 5 -42.17 5.36 -32.18
CA LYS A 5 -41.89 4.76 -30.88
C LYS A 5 -40.94 5.72 -30.16
N ASP A 6 -41.48 6.37 -29.13
CA ASP A 6 -40.71 7.15 -28.18
C ASP A 6 -39.72 6.24 -27.44
N CYS A 7 -38.43 6.51 -27.61
CA CYS A 7 -37.37 5.98 -26.77
C CYS A 7 -37.42 6.74 -25.43
N GLN A 8 -38.05 6.14 -24.42
CA GLN A 8 -37.86 6.57 -23.04
C GLN A 8 -36.43 6.19 -22.63
N LEU A 9 -35.58 7.20 -22.47
CA LEU A 9 -34.33 7.07 -21.72
C LEU A 9 -34.70 6.90 -20.25
N ASP A 10 -34.44 5.71 -19.72
CA ASP A 10 -34.45 5.46 -18.28
C ASP A 10 -33.40 6.36 -17.62
N LYS A 11 -33.89 7.26 -16.77
CA LYS A 11 -33.06 8.02 -15.83
C LYS A 11 -32.49 7.02 -14.83
N ILE A 12 -31.19 6.73 -14.95
CA ILE A 12 -30.46 6.04 -13.90
C ILE A 12 -30.32 7.03 -12.75
N ASP A 13 -31.12 6.82 -11.71
CA ASP A 13 -30.97 7.52 -10.43
C ASP A 13 -29.57 7.23 -9.88
N ALA A 14 -28.73 8.26 -9.89
CA ALA A 14 -27.50 8.30 -9.10
C ALA A 14 -27.91 8.38 -7.63
N SER A 15 -28.22 7.22 -7.03
CA SER A 15 -28.38 7.11 -5.59
C SER A 15 -27.05 7.47 -4.94
N ALA A 16 -26.99 8.67 -4.34
CA ALA A 16 -25.92 9.07 -3.46
C ALA A 16 -25.80 8.03 -2.35
N GLN A 17 -24.81 7.13 -2.46
CA GLN A 17 -24.43 6.25 -1.38
C GLN A 17 -23.86 7.13 -0.27
N SER A 18 -24.68 7.37 0.74
CA SER A 18 -24.28 7.93 2.02
C SER A 18 -23.15 7.08 2.58
N THR A 19 -21.91 7.54 2.40
CA THR A 19 -20.73 6.97 3.05
C THR A 19 -20.87 7.23 4.55
N THR A 20 -21.40 6.25 5.27
CA THR A 20 -21.35 6.24 6.72
C THR A 20 -19.89 6.17 7.13
N GLU A 21 -19.35 7.26 7.68
CA GLU A 21 -18.02 7.31 8.27
C GLU A 21 -17.92 6.20 9.32
N THR A 22 -17.25 5.12 8.97
CA THR A 22 -16.99 4.02 9.90
C THR A 22 -15.74 4.40 10.68
N THR A 23 -15.91 4.76 11.94
CA THR A 23 -14.78 4.98 12.84
C THR A 23 -14.06 3.65 13.06
N ILE A 24 -12.82 3.55 12.59
CA ILE A 24 -11.97 2.38 12.83
C ILE A 24 -11.45 2.50 14.27
N ILE A 25 -11.91 1.60 15.15
CA ILE A 25 -11.52 1.55 16.56
C ILE A 25 -10.35 0.58 16.77
N ASP A 26 -10.33 -0.51 16.02
CA ASP A 26 -9.29 -1.53 16.06
C ASP A 26 -8.82 -1.87 14.63
N PRO A 27 -7.66 -1.36 14.21
CA PRO A 27 -7.07 -1.63 12.91
C PRO A 27 -6.81 -3.12 12.64
N LEU A 28 -6.55 -3.93 13.67
CA LEU A 28 -6.33 -5.37 13.49
C LEU A 28 -7.63 -6.09 13.14
N SER A 29 -8.68 -5.87 13.94
CA SER A 29 -10.03 -6.37 13.62
C SER A 29 -10.50 -5.87 12.25
N PHE A 30 -10.13 -4.64 11.88
CA PHE A 30 -10.47 -4.10 10.57
C PHE A 30 -9.74 -4.81 9.41
N LEU A 31 -8.46 -5.17 9.58
CA LEU A 31 -7.73 -6.02 8.63
C LEU A 31 -8.44 -7.36 8.42
N HIS A 32 -8.89 -8.02 9.49
CA HIS A 32 -9.65 -9.27 9.38
C HIS A 32 -10.94 -9.09 8.58
N SER A 33 -11.63 -7.95 8.73
CA SER A 33 -12.82 -7.67 7.90
C SER A 33 -12.52 -7.53 6.39
N ILE A 34 -11.26 -7.27 6.01
CA ILE A 34 -10.84 -7.24 4.60
C ILE A 34 -10.72 -8.67 4.06
N SER A 35 -10.14 -9.61 4.82
CA SER A 35 -10.01 -11.01 4.41
C SER A 35 -11.37 -11.68 4.24
N GLU A 36 -12.34 -11.35 5.10
CA GLU A 36 -13.71 -11.88 5.08
C GLU A 36 -14.55 -11.38 3.90
N SER A 37 -14.16 -10.27 3.25
CA SER A 37 -14.89 -9.78 2.08
C SER A 37 -14.64 -10.68 0.87
N THR A 38 -15.69 -11.09 0.19
CA THR A 38 -15.56 -11.85 -1.07
C THR A 38 -15.57 -10.94 -2.32
N ILE A 39 -15.85 -9.65 -2.15
CA ILE A 39 -16.02 -8.69 -3.25
C ILE A 39 -14.80 -7.79 -3.34
N GLY A 40 -14.05 -7.87 -4.45
CA GLY A 40 -12.80 -7.12 -4.62
C GLY A 40 -12.94 -5.60 -4.47
N ILE A 41 -14.02 -5.01 -4.96
CA ILE A 41 -14.29 -3.56 -4.79
C ILE A 41 -14.45 -3.20 -3.31
N GLN A 42 -15.12 -4.04 -2.51
CA GLN A 42 -15.28 -3.81 -1.07
C GLN A 42 -13.95 -3.97 -0.33
N LYS A 43 -13.11 -4.94 -0.73
CA LYS A 43 -11.74 -5.07 -0.20
C LYS A 43 -10.96 -3.77 -0.43
N ILE A 44 -10.94 -3.27 -1.66
CA ILE A 44 -10.22 -2.03 -2.02
C ILE A 44 -10.72 -0.84 -1.20
N GLU A 45 -12.04 -0.67 -1.06
CA GLU A 45 -12.62 0.42 -0.28
C GLU A 45 -12.20 0.34 1.20
N ARG A 46 -12.25 -0.86 1.79
CA ARG A 46 -11.78 -1.08 3.17
C ARG A 46 -10.29 -0.81 3.30
N ILE A 47 -9.46 -1.28 2.38
CA ILE A 47 -8.01 -0.99 2.38
C ILE A 47 -7.76 0.52 2.39
N LYS A 48 -8.50 1.28 1.57
CA LYS A 48 -8.39 2.75 1.54
C LYS A 48 -8.82 3.40 2.86
N GLN A 49 -9.90 2.93 3.47
CA GLN A 49 -10.36 3.40 4.78
C GLN A 49 -9.32 3.13 5.88
N LEU A 50 -8.77 1.92 5.91
CA LEU A 50 -7.70 1.56 6.85
C LEU A 50 -6.45 2.42 6.63
N ASN A 51 -6.05 2.60 5.37
CA ASN A 51 -4.87 3.38 5.04
C ASN A 51 -5.05 4.87 5.42
N MET A 52 -6.25 5.41 5.22
CA MET A 52 -6.60 6.77 5.67
C MET A 52 -6.52 6.89 7.19
N HIS A 53 -7.09 5.94 7.92
CA HIS A 53 -7.05 5.93 9.38
C HIS A 53 -5.62 5.86 9.92
N ILE A 54 -4.77 5.01 9.34
CA ILE A 54 -3.34 4.92 9.69
C ILE A 54 -2.64 6.26 9.47
N LYS A 55 -2.86 6.94 8.34
CA LYS A 55 -2.26 8.26 8.05
C LYS A 55 -2.65 9.34 9.06
N THR A 56 -3.82 9.23 9.66
CA THR A 56 -4.33 10.18 10.68
C THR A 56 -4.00 9.77 12.11
N MET A 57 -3.48 8.56 12.31
CA MET A 57 -3.17 8.02 13.63
C MET A 57 -2.05 8.85 14.26
N ASP A 58 -2.21 9.21 15.53
CA ASP A 58 -1.09 9.79 16.23
C ASP A 58 0.00 8.73 16.41
N SER A 59 1.20 9.22 16.57
CA SER A 59 2.38 8.38 16.52
C SER A 59 2.61 7.54 17.80
N GLU A 60 1.97 7.86 18.93
CA GLU A 60 2.00 7.04 20.14
C GLU A 60 1.03 5.86 19.99
N ASP A 61 -0.19 6.14 19.51
CA ASP A 61 -1.19 5.14 19.18
C ASP A 61 -0.68 4.17 18.11
N ALA A 62 -0.08 4.69 17.04
CA ALA A 62 0.51 3.89 15.96
C ALA A 62 1.55 2.88 16.47
N GLN A 63 2.38 3.25 17.44
CA GLN A 63 3.38 2.33 17.99
C GLN A 63 2.77 1.15 18.73
N SER A 64 1.66 1.38 19.45
CA SER A 64 1.00 0.31 20.23
C SER A 64 0.17 -0.61 19.33
N ILE A 65 -0.50 -0.03 18.32
CA ILE A 65 -1.44 -0.72 17.45
C ILE A 65 -0.75 -1.41 16.27
N LEU A 66 0.20 -0.74 15.62
CA LEU A 66 0.87 -1.21 14.39
C LEU A 66 2.11 -2.06 14.76
N ASN A 67 1.87 -3.07 15.59
CA ASN A 67 2.89 -3.98 16.10
C ASN A 67 3.15 -5.16 15.14
N ILE A 68 4.00 -6.12 15.58
CA ILE A 68 4.34 -7.32 14.79
C ILE A 68 3.10 -8.15 14.39
N GLY A 69 2.08 -8.25 15.26
CA GLY A 69 0.85 -8.98 14.97
C GLY A 69 0.06 -8.38 13.82
N PHE A 70 -0.07 -7.05 13.80
CA PHE A 70 -0.66 -6.33 12.67
C PHE A 70 0.12 -6.58 11.37
N CYS A 71 1.45 -6.59 11.43
CA CYS A 71 2.29 -6.83 10.26
C CYS A 71 2.15 -8.27 9.71
N ILE A 72 1.97 -9.27 10.59
CA ILE A 72 1.73 -10.66 10.19
C ILE A 72 0.38 -10.78 9.45
N GLU A 73 -0.69 -10.20 9.98
CA GLU A 73 -2.00 -10.25 9.33
C GLU A 73 -2.00 -9.51 7.97
N LEU A 74 -1.29 -8.38 7.90
CA LEU A 74 -1.11 -7.66 6.65
C LEU A 74 -0.30 -8.47 5.62
N LEU A 75 0.73 -9.20 6.07
CA LEU A 75 1.51 -10.09 5.21
C LEU A 75 0.65 -11.18 4.58
N GLU A 76 -0.20 -11.85 5.38
CA GLU A 76 -1.11 -12.89 4.88
C GLU A 76 -2.02 -12.36 3.76
N LEU A 77 -2.58 -11.16 3.93
CA LEU A 77 -3.40 -10.51 2.90
C LEU A 77 -2.64 -10.17 1.61
N ILE A 78 -1.35 -9.82 1.71
CA ILE A 78 -0.50 -9.48 0.55
C ILE A 78 -0.13 -10.71 -0.27
N CYS A 79 -0.08 -11.90 0.34
CA CYS A 79 0.32 -13.15 -0.31
C CYS A 79 -0.71 -13.71 -1.29
N ASP A 80 -1.94 -13.19 -1.33
CA ASP A 80 -3.03 -13.73 -2.16
C ASP A 80 -2.90 -13.53 -3.69
N ASP A 81 -1.75 -13.06 -4.22
CA ASP A 81 -1.44 -12.84 -5.66
C ASP A 81 -2.50 -12.06 -6.49
N GLN A 82 -3.44 -11.38 -5.82
CA GLN A 82 -4.43 -10.53 -6.46
C GLN A 82 -3.82 -9.18 -6.81
N THR A 83 -3.27 -9.05 -8.02
CA THR A 83 -2.41 -7.92 -8.44
C THR A 83 -2.94 -6.53 -8.10
N HIS A 84 -4.25 -6.25 -8.27
CA HIS A 84 -4.80 -4.94 -7.92
C HIS A 84 -4.98 -4.74 -6.40
N ILE A 85 -5.44 -5.76 -5.68
CA ILE A 85 -5.65 -5.69 -4.22
C ILE A 85 -4.30 -5.66 -3.50
N GLN A 86 -3.32 -6.44 -3.97
CA GLN A 86 -1.95 -6.43 -3.48
C GLN A 86 -1.32 -5.04 -3.60
N LYS A 87 -1.49 -4.36 -4.74
CA LYS A 87 -1.00 -2.99 -4.95
C LYS A 87 -1.60 -2.01 -3.95
N GLU A 88 -2.90 -2.11 -3.69
CA GLU A 88 -3.59 -1.27 -2.69
C GLU A 88 -3.12 -1.60 -1.26
N LEU A 89 -2.99 -2.89 -0.91
CA LEU A 89 -2.49 -3.32 0.41
C LEU A 89 -1.07 -2.81 0.68
N LEU A 90 -0.21 -2.78 -0.33
CA LEU A 90 1.16 -2.27 -0.22
C LEU A 90 1.24 -0.76 0.04
N SER A 91 0.13 -0.03 -0.07
CA SER A 91 0.07 1.37 0.38
C SER A 91 0.08 1.50 1.90
N ILE A 92 -0.35 0.46 2.64
CA ILE A 92 -0.40 0.47 4.11
C ILE A 92 1.01 0.51 4.72
N PRO A 93 1.96 -0.39 4.37
CA PRO A 93 3.33 -0.30 4.89
C PRO A 93 3.99 1.04 4.57
N GLY A 94 3.70 1.63 3.39
CA GLY A 94 4.16 2.96 3.02
C GLY A 94 3.70 4.04 3.99
N SER A 95 2.40 4.07 4.33
CA SER A 95 1.85 5.01 5.31
C SER A 95 2.44 4.82 6.71
N ILE A 96 2.60 3.57 7.16
CA ILE A 96 3.22 3.26 8.46
C ILE A 96 4.67 3.79 8.49
N ALA A 97 5.43 3.55 7.42
CA ALA A 97 6.82 4.02 7.31
C ALA A 97 6.90 5.56 7.28
N GLN A 98 5.92 6.23 6.67
CA GLN A 98 5.83 7.70 6.66
C GLN A 98 5.56 8.29 8.05
N ILE A 99 4.73 7.65 8.89
CA ILE A 99 4.51 8.07 10.29
C ILE A 99 5.84 8.12 11.07
N GLN A 100 6.77 7.23 10.76
CA GLN A 100 8.08 7.28 11.36
C GLN A 100 8.92 8.45 10.86
N GLN A 101 8.86 8.78 9.57
CA GLN A 101 9.66 9.87 9.01
C GLN A 101 9.34 11.22 9.70
N THR A 102 8.07 11.46 10.02
CA THR A 102 7.66 12.66 10.77
C THR A 102 8.20 12.69 12.20
N ARG A 103 8.57 11.53 12.78
CA ARG A 103 9.21 11.39 14.11
C ARG A 103 10.73 11.44 14.11
N ILE A 104 11.41 11.04 13.03
CA ILE A 104 12.89 10.88 13.02
C ILE A 104 13.64 12.21 13.21
N ALA A 105 12.97 13.36 13.07
CA ALA A 105 13.51 14.63 13.56
C ALA A 105 13.91 14.60 15.05
N HIS A 106 13.38 13.65 15.85
CA HIS A 106 13.56 13.56 17.29
C HIS A 106 13.96 12.18 17.84
N SER A 107 14.00 11.11 17.02
CA SER A 107 14.33 9.74 17.48
C SER A 107 15.34 9.04 16.57
N VAL A 108 16.31 8.35 17.18
CA VAL A 108 17.41 7.64 16.50
C VAL A 108 16.97 6.29 15.92
N LYS A 109 15.88 5.68 16.40
CA LYS A 109 15.45 4.33 16.02
C LYS A 109 14.12 4.35 15.25
N ASN A 110 14.10 3.69 14.09
CA ASN A 110 12.85 3.32 13.42
C ASN A 110 12.15 2.22 14.22
N ILE A 111 11.05 2.56 14.88
CA ILE A 111 10.31 1.62 15.74
C ILE A 111 9.53 0.56 14.95
N PHE A 112 9.18 0.84 13.69
CA PHE A 112 8.43 -0.10 12.85
C PHE A 112 9.35 -1.03 12.06
N PHE A 113 10.65 -0.70 11.94
CA PHE A 113 11.62 -1.54 11.24
C PHE A 113 11.65 -2.96 11.81
N ASP A 114 11.74 -3.09 13.13
CA ASP A 114 11.79 -4.40 13.79
C ASP A 114 10.49 -5.18 13.56
N ALA A 115 9.32 -4.52 13.65
CA ALA A 115 8.02 -5.15 13.38
C ALA A 115 7.90 -5.63 11.92
N PHE A 116 8.35 -4.83 10.95
CA PHE A 116 8.36 -5.24 9.54
C PHE A 116 9.34 -6.38 9.26
N ASN A 117 10.52 -6.36 9.88
CA ASN A 117 11.54 -7.36 9.68
C ASN A 117 11.16 -8.70 10.33
N GLU A 118 10.72 -8.69 11.59
CA GLU A 118 10.38 -9.90 12.34
C GLU A 118 9.10 -10.59 11.84
N SER A 119 8.14 -9.82 11.33
CA SER A 119 6.93 -10.39 10.69
C SER A 119 7.20 -11.01 9.31
N GLY A 120 8.34 -10.72 8.68
CA GLY A 120 8.61 -11.09 7.29
C GLY A 120 7.98 -10.15 6.25
N LEU A 121 7.21 -9.15 6.68
CA LEU A 121 6.57 -8.19 5.77
C LEU A 121 7.59 -7.39 4.95
N LEU A 122 8.72 -6.98 5.56
CA LEU A 122 9.80 -6.31 4.83
C LEU A 122 10.35 -7.20 3.70
N ALA A 123 10.62 -8.47 4.00
CA ALA A 123 11.13 -9.41 2.99
C ALA A 123 10.13 -9.59 1.84
N LYS A 124 8.82 -9.61 2.13
CA LYS A 124 7.79 -9.68 1.09
C LYS A 124 7.73 -8.42 0.23
N ILE A 125 7.86 -7.24 0.83
CA ILE A 125 7.91 -5.96 0.08
C ILE A 125 9.13 -5.93 -0.84
N GLU A 126 10.30 -6.37 -0.35
CA GLU A 126 11.53 -6.48 -1.13
C GLU A 126 11.40 -7.47 -2.30
N ASP A 127 10.80 -8.64 -2.06
CA ASP A 127 10.52 -9.65 -3.09
C ASP A 127 9.63 -9.09 -4.21
N ILE A 128 8.52 -8.44 -3.82
CA ILE A 128 7.62 -7.79 -4.78
C ILE A 128 8.38 -6.71 -5.55
N PHE A 129 9.14 -5.84 -4.87
CA PHE A 129 9.91 -4.80 -5.52
C PHE A 129 10.93 -5.34 -6.54
N SER A 130 11.71 -6.37 -6.17
CA SER A 130 12.66 -6.99 -7.09
C SER A 130 11.96 -7.59 -8.31
N ARG A 131 10.85 -8.31 -8.11
CA ARG A 131 10.07 -8.89 -9.22
C ARG A 131 9.54 -7.83 -10.18
N GLU A 132 8.97 -6.74 -9.66
CA GLU A 132 8.45 -5.66 -10.52
C GLU A 132 9.60 -4.94 -11.25
N MET A 133 10.74 -4.73 -10.59
CA MET A 133 11.95 -4.17 -11.22
C MET A 133 12.48 -5.05 -12.35
N GLU A 134 12.54 -6.37 -12.16
CA GLU A 134 12.97 -7.32 -13.19
C GLU A 134 12.02 -7.31 -14.40
N ASN A 135 10.71 -7.24 -14.15
CA ASN A 135 9.71 -7.15 -15.21
C ASN A 135 9.91 -5.88 -16.07
N GLU A 136 10.15 -4.73 -15.44
CA GLU A 136 10.42 -3.49 -16.19
C GLU A 136 11.73 -3.53 -16.97
N LEU A 137 12.81 -4.02 -16.35
CA LEU A 137 14.12 -4.11 -17.01
C LEU A 137 14.12 -5.09 -18.18
N SER A 138 13.27 -6.12 -18.16
CA SER A 138 13.15 -7.10 -19.24
C SER A 138 12.36 -6.58 -20.45
N ASN A 139 11.56 -5.54 -20.28
CA ASN A 139 10.68 -5.00 -21.32
C ASN A 139 11.33 -3.84 -22.12
N ASP A 140 12.42 -3.25 -21.64
CA ASP A 140 12.97 -2.02 -22.21
C ASP A 140 14.08 -2.28 -23.25
N ASN A 141 13.84 -1.85 -24.49
CA ASN A 141 14.71 -2.08 -25.66
C ASN A 141 15.47 -0.82 -26.12
N ASN A 142 15.91 0.05 -25.20
CA ASN A 142 16.72 1.27 -25.40
C ASN A 142 15.97 2.61 -25.51
N SER A 143 14.88 2.81 -24.77
CA SER A 143 14.36 4.16 -24.51
C SER A 143 14.71 4.64 -23.10
N GLU A 144 14.54 5.94 -22.85
CA GLU A 144 14.62 6.56 -21.53
C GLU A 144 13.74 5.79 -20.53
N VAL A 145 14.36 5.26 -19.46
CA VAL A 145 13.69 4.36 -18.52
C VAL A 145 12.70 5.14 -17.67
N HIS A 146 11.41 5.01 -17.96
CA HIS A 146 10.33 5.54 -17.14
C HIS A 146 9.72 4.44 -16.26
N TYR A 147 10.00 4.48 -14.95
CA TYR A 147 9.41 3.51 -14.04
C TYR A 147 7.92 3.81 -13.75
N PRO A 148 7.06 2.78 -13.70
CA PRO A 148 5.69 2.90 -13.24
C PRO A 148 5.58 3.50 -11.83
N GLU A 149 4.50 4.25 -11.59
CA GLU A 149 4.18 4.84 -10.28
C GLU A 149 4.23 3.83 -9.13
N PHE A 150 3.82 2.58 -9.38
CA PHE A 150 3.87 1.51 -8.39
C PHE A 150 5.31 1.22 -7.92
N ILE A 151 6.29 1.15 -8.82
CA ILE A 151 7.71 0.93 -8.49
C ILE A 151 8.29 2.13 -7.75
N ILE A 152 7.87 3.34 -8.12
CA ILE A 152 8.24 4.57 -7.41
C ILE A 152 7.73 4.52 -5.95
N ASN A 153 6.46 4.14 -5.75
CA ASN A 153 5.85 4.00 -4.42
C ASN A 153 6.51 2.91 -3.58
N LEU A 154 6.86 1.76 -4.18
CA LEU A 154 7.63 0.71 -3.50
C LEU A 154 9.03 1.19 -3.12
N THR A 155 9.70 1.92 -4.00
CA THR A 155 11.01 2.53 -3.73
C THR A 155 10.93 3.45 -2.52
N GLN A 156 9.95 4.38 -2.50
CA GLN A 156 9.75 5.28 -1.37
C GLN A 156 9.45 4.53 -0.07
N THR A 157 8.57 3.52 -0.13
CA THR A 157 8.23 2.68 1.03
C THR A 157 9.47 2.01 1.61
N ILE A 158 10.29 1.37 0.77
CA ILE A 158 11.54 0.72 1.19
C ILE A 158 12.49 1.73 1.82
N LEU A 159 12.70 2.90 1.19
CA LEU A 159 13.60 3.93 1.73
C LEU A 159 13.13 4.43 3.09
N PHE A 160 11.82 4.61 3.29
CA PHE A 160 11.27 5.01 4.58
C PHE A 160 11.44 3.92 5.64
N ILE A 161 11.20 2.66 5.30
CA ILE A 161 11.44 1.53 6.22
C ILE A 161 12.91 1.48 6.63
N TYR A 162 13.83 1.59 5.67
CA TYR A 162 15.27 1.57 5.92
C TYR A 162 15.84 2.88 6.48
N THR A 163 15.02 3.85 6.90
CA THR A 163 15.56 5.08 7.49
C THR A 163 16.45 4.74 8.70
N ASN A 164 17.70 5.21 8.68
CA ASN A 164 18.76 4.91 9.66
C ASN A 164 19.24 3.44 9.68
N LYS A 165 18.99 2.69 8.61
CA LYS A 165 19.47 1.32 8.37
C LYS A 165 20.03 1.22 6.94
N GLU A 166 20.88 0.24 6.69
CA GLU A 166 21.35 -0.03 5.33
C GLU A 166 20.49 -1.13 4.68
N PRO A 167 19.87 -0.88 3.51
CA PRO A 167 19.23 -1.93 2.72
C PRO A 167 20.24 -2.97 2.23
N LYS A 168 19.75 -4.15 1.88
CA LYS A 168 20.53 -5.13 1.09
C LYS A 168 21.10 -4.46 -0.15
N THR A 169 22.32 -4.84 -0.55
CA THR A 169 23.06 -4.16 -1.64
C THR A 169 22.25 -4.10 -2.95
N GLU A 170 21.56 -5.19 -3.28
CA GLU A 170 20.69 -5.28 -4.46
C GLU A 170 19.50 -4.31 -4.40
N ILE A 171 18.78 -4.32 -3.28
CA ILE A 171 17.65 -3.41 -3.04
C ILE A 171 18.10 -1.96 -3.13
N ARG A 172 19.21 -1.61 -2.47
CA ARG A 172 19.82 -0.28 -2.56
C ARG A 172 20.12 0.10 -4.01
N SER A 173 20.74 -0.81 -4.78
CA SER A 173 21.05 -0.56 -6.19
C SER A 173 19.79 -0.32 -7.02
N ASN A 174 18.73 -1.08 -6.80
CA ASN A 174 17.47 -0.91 -7.53
C ASN A 174 16.77 0.41 -7.17
N CYS A 175 16.71 0.76 -5.88
CA CYS A 175 16.21 2.07 -5.46
C CYS A 175 17.00 3.23 -6.09
N SER A 176 18.33 3.13 -6.17
CA SER A 176 19.16 4.17 -6.80
C SER A 176 18.84 4.35 -8.30
N LYS A 177 18.59 3.27 -9.04
CA LYS A 177 18.18 3.35 -10.46
C LYS A 177 16.87 4.13 -10.62
N VAL A 178 15.88 3.82 -9.77
CA VAL A 178 14.59 4.51 -9.77
C VAL A 178 14.77 5.98 -9.44
N ILE A 179 15.52 6.34 -8.38
CA ILE A 179 15.76 7.75 -8.01
C ILE A 179 16.42 8.53 -9.15
N VAL A 180 17.46 7.98 -9.78
CA VAL A 180 18.20 8.67 -10.85
C VAL A 180 17.33 8.96 -12.06
N SER A 181 16.39 8.07 -12.41
CA SER A 181 15.44 8.29 -13.51
C SER A 181 14.41 9.42 -13.26
N GLN A 182 14.32 9.95 -12.03
CA GLN A 182 13.35 10.98 -11.66
C GLN A 182 13.97 12.40 -11.60
N ILE A 183 15.28 12.53 -11.85
CA ILE A 183 16.04 13.79 -11.82
C ILE A 183 16.30 14.26 -13.25
#